data_AF-A0A956WHE4-F1
#
_entry.id   AF-A0A956WHE4-F1
#
_cell.length_a   1.000
_cell.length_b   1.000
_cell.length_c   1.000
_cell.angle_alpha   90.00
_cell.angle_beta   90.00
_cell.angle_gamma   90.00
#
_symmetry.space_group_name_H-M   'P 1'
#
loop_
_entity.id
_entity.type
_entity.pdbx_description
1 polymer ?
#
loop_
_entity_poly.entity_id
_entity_poly.type
_entity_poly.pdbx_seq_one_letter_code
_entity_poly.pdbx_strand_id
1 'polypeptide(L)'
;EPPPAGEGIPIWVRDQWAVTEKTVREDAQRDGMDSAVIHVFLPSRNAEELRAALAAYGAAQETLATRPVASTPAGIEARASMEGRVRQERTRLDGLLAEIQKHAVVYQGGGVEVVEPSLQEALQRAMEASASRLFHRFADADQRGWDKVVDRATQGNASPLDAIGHTGEPMNHPVPRAIADFLKTPRTGLQLRKHFGAPPFGWPQDAIDGGVLALIVDLKVRATINGKPRLIAELKRTQVGQTEFVLEDSPATVPDRLRLRSLASALLGAKEGTGDDAHLAERVLSKLAETAQKAGGPAPLPAVPAPELLAELRLTQGGRRIIEIAANSITLRAWYDEWSALAQKIPSREDRWARLQRLLRVAEDLPEYDDIAAHVAAIRDNRLLLQDPDPTEAPIDRLVEGLRTSLRAAHDALASAQKREVQALEATPEWGQLTDLQWRKILAENNLEPVPEVAVGDDQAILRELEKRPLATWADRTAALPGRAAAAHQAAVKLLEPEAGKVQPKPATLKDEAEVNTYLTALRAEIMALIQSGRPVVITR
;
A
#
# COMPACT_ATOMS: atom_id res chain seq x y z
N GLU A 1 8.00 37.86 39.47
CA GLU A 1 7.54 36.46 39.33
C GLU A 1 8.43 35.57 40.19
N PRO A 2 7.91 34.44 40.72
CA PRO A 2 8.74 33.48 41.45
C PRO A 2 9.83 32.91 40.53
N PRO A 3 10.96 32.43 41.10
CA PRO A 3 11.94 31.69 40.32
C PRO A 3 11.26 30.48 39.66
N PRO A 4 11.59 30.13 38.40
CA PRO A 4 11.04 28.94 37.78
C PRO A 4 11.42 27.71 38.61
N ALA A 5 10.45 26.83 38.87
CA ALA A 5 10.70 25.55 39.50
C ALA A 5 11.59 24.72 38.58
N GLY A 6 12.89 24.66 38.89
CA GLY A 6 13.88 23.82 38.23
C GLY A 6 14.09 22.50 38.99
N GLU A 7 15.30 21.94 38.88
CA GLU A 7 15.70 20.76 39.67
C GLU A 7 15.97 21.08 41.16
N GLY A 8 16.05 22.36 41.53
CA GLY A 8 16.31 22.82 42.89
C GLY A 8 15.08 23.39 43.59
N ILE A 9 15.18 23.62 44.90
CA ILE A 9 14.15 24.25 45.72
C ILE A 9 14.24 25.78 45.54
N PRO A 10 13.24 26.44 44.93
CA PRO A 10 13.29 27.87 44.71
C PRO A 10 13.01 28.64 45.99
N ILE A 11 13.89 29.58 46.33
CA ILE A 11 13.72 30.53 47.44
C ILE A 11 13.42 31.91 46.85
N TRP A 12 12.23 32.44 47.12
CA TRP A 12 11.80 33.76 46.67
C TRP A 12 11.87 34.77 47.82
N VAL A 13 12.95 35.54 47.83
CA VAL A 13 13.15 36.61 48.83
C VAL A 13 12.51 37.91 48.36
N ARG A 14 11.71 38.52 49.24
CA ARG A 14 11.04 39.80 49.00
C ARG A 14 11.06 40.65 50.25
N ASP A 15 11.12 41.96 50.08
CA ASP A 15 11.21 42.91 51.18
C ASP A 15 10.00 43.84 51.29
N GLN A 16 9.83 44.44 52.46
CA GLN A 16 8.71 45.33 52.76
C GLN A 16 8.77 46.69 52.06
N TRP A 17 9.91 47.07 51.47
CA TRP A 17 9.98 48.29 50.64
C TRP A 17 9.25 48.08 49.30
N ALA A 18 9.17 46.84 48.82
CA ALA A 18 8.52 46.49 47.56
C ALA A 18 7.13 45.86 47.71
N VAL A 19 6.89 45.05 48.75
CA VAL A 19 5.66 44.25 48.88
C VAL A 19 5.21 44.10 50.34
N THR A 20 3.90 43.96 50.58
CA THR A 20 3.41 43.70 51.95
C THR A 20 3.56 42.23 52.34
N GLU A 21 3.76 41.95 53.63
CA GLU A 21 3.78 40.57 54.18
C GLU A 21 2.53 39.78 53.79
N LYS A 22 1.36 40.44 53.84
CA LYS A 22 0.08 39.86 53.43
C LYS A 22 0.13 39.35 51.99
N THR A 23 0.64 40.15 51.07
CA THR A 23 0.79 39.74 49.66
C THR A 23 1.75 38.57 49.52
N VAL A 24 2.86 38.56 50.28
CA VAL A 24 3.80 37.42 50.26
C VAL A 24 3.10 36.13 50.68
N ARG A 25 2.33 36.18 51.76
CA ARG A 25 1.55 35.04 52.26
C ARG A 25 0.45 34.59 51.29
N GLU A 26 -0.29 35.53 50.71
CA GLU A 26 -1.35 35.24 49.73
C GLU A 26 -0.78 34.58 48.46
N ASP A 27 0.40 35.00 48.01
CA ASP A 27 1.09 34.35 46.89
C ASP A 27 1.53 32.92 47.25
N ALA A 28 2.10 32.73 48.45
CA ALA A 28 2.43 31.40 48.95
C ALA A 28 1.19 30.48 49.07
N GLN A 29 0.02 31.03 49.42
CA GLN A 29 -1.26 30.30 49.40
C GLN A 29 -1.69 29.92 47.98
N ARG A 30 -1.55 30.85 47.03
CA ARG A 30 -1.93 30.65 45.62
C ARG A 30 -1.11 29.56 44.96
N ASP A 31 0.16 29.41 45.36
CA ASP A 31 1.04 28.34 44.86
C ASP A 31 0.55 26.93 45.25
N GLY A 32 -0.32 26.80 46.26
CA GLY A 32 -0.86 25.51 46.71
C GLY A 32 0.05 24.74 47.67
N MET A 33 -0.52 23.72 48.33
CA MET A 33 0.17 22.94 49.37
C MET A 33 1.36 22.12 48.84
N ASP A 34 1.30 21.72 47.57
CA ASP A 34 2.34 20.91 46.91
C ASP A 34 3.45 21.76 46.29
N SER A 35 3.40 23.08 46.43
CA SER A 35 4.48 23.94 45.95
C SER A 35 5.73 23.80 46.80
N ALA A 36 6.86 23.61 46.10
CA ALA A 36 8.21 23.60 46.66
C ALA A 36 8.81 25.00 46.79
N VAL A 37 8.08 26.07 46.45
CA VAL A 37 8.57 27.45 46.57
C VAL A 37 8.57 27.87 48.04
N ILE A 38 9.73 28.33 48.50
CA ILE A 38 9.92 28.96 49.81
C ILE A 38 9.85 30.47 49.63
N HIS A 39 8.93 31.12 50.34
CA HIS A 39 8.78 32.57 50.32
C HIS A 39 9.44 33.17 51.56
N VAL A 40 10.36 34.10 51.37
CA VAL A 40 11.05 34.80 52.47
C VAL A 40 10.65 36.26 52.43
N PHE A 41 10.11 36.76 53.53
CA PHE A 41 9.74 38.16 53.72
C PHE A 41 10.74 38.86 54.65
N LEU A 42 11.32 39.96 54.17
CA LEU A 42 12.22 40.82 54.93
C LEU A 42 11.48 42.09 55.39
N PRO A 43 11.25 42.30 56.70
CA PRO A 43 10.55 43.48 57.17
C PRO A 43 11.42 44.75 57.09
N SER A 44 10.78 45.91 56.93
CA SER A 44 11.42 47.23 56.89
C SER A 44 11.75 47.78 58.28
N ARG A 45 12.49 47.01 59.09
CA ARG A 45 12.91 47.43 60.44
C ARG A 45 13.95 48.55 60.34
N ASN A 46 13.85 49.54 61.24
CA ASN A 46 14.79 50.67 61.34
C ASN A 46 15.09 51.36 59.99
N ALA A 47 14.09 51.48 59.12
CA ALA A 47 14.27 51.89 57.73
C ALA A 47 14.98 53.26 57.58
N GLU A 48 14.64 54.23 58.41
CA GLU A 48 15.30 55.55 58.41
C GLU A 48 16.75 55.47 58.88
N GLU A 49 17.05 54.65 59.90
CA GLU A 49 18.41 54.45 60.38
C GLU A 49 19.26 53.69 59.36
N LEU A 50 18.69 52.69 58.69
CA LEU A 50 19.35 51.97 57.61
C LEU A 50 19.65 52.90 56.44
N ARG A 51 18.68 53.74 56.04
CA ARG A 51 18.87 54.75 54.99
C ARG A 51 19.98 55.74 55.37
N ALA A 52 19.97 56.24 56.62
CA ALA A 52 20.98 57.16 57.12
C ALA A 52 22.38 56.51 57.17
N ALA A 53 22.47 55.26 57.65
CA ALA A 53 23.73 54.53 57.71
C ALA A 53 24.27 54.21 56.30
N LEU A 54 23.41 53.85 55.33
CA LEU A 54 23.79 53.63 53.94
C LEU A 54 24.32 54.91 53.30
N ALA A 55 23.64 56.04 53.52
CA ALA A 55 24.06 57.34 53.03
C ALA A 55 25.39 57.79 53.67
N ALA A 56 25.55 57.64 54.99
CA ALA A 56 26.76 58.00 55.71
C ALA A 56 27.95 57.12 55.30
N TYR A 57 27.74 55.81 55.16
CA TYR A 57 28.74 54.87 54.67
C TYR A 57 29.17 55.20 53.23
N GLY A 58 28.20 55.40 52.33
CA GLY A 58 28.47 55.78 50.94
C GLY A 58 29.23 57.10 50.83
N ALA A 59 28.81 58.13 51.56
CA ALA A 59 29.48 59.43 51.57
C ALA A 59 30.92 59.36 52.14
N ALA A 60 31.14 58.56 53.19
CA ALA A 60 32.47 58.35 53.75
C ALA A 60 33.39 57.60 52.77
N GLN A 61 32.87 56.58 52.08
CA GLN A 61 33.61 55.87 51.03
C GLN A 61 33.93 56.78 49.84
N GLU A 62 32.96 57.55 49.35
CA GLU A 62 33.16 58.48 48.25
C GLU A 62 34.20 59.55 48.59
N THR A 63 34.20 60.05 49.83
CA THR A 63 35.22 61.00 50.30
C THR A 63 36.62 60.40 50.25
N LEU A 64 36.79 59.14 50.67
CA LEU A 64 38.09 58.44 50.62
C LEU A 64 38.55 58.14 49.19
N ALA A 65 37.60 57.88 48.29
CA ALA A 65 37.87 57.55 46.89
C ALA A 65 38.19 58.79 46.04
N THR A 66 37.53 59.92 46.29
CA THR A 66 37.67 61.15 45.49
C THR A 66 38.81 62.06 45.94
N ARG A 67 39.20 62.00 47.21
CA ARG A 67 40.28 62.85 47.74
C ARG A 67 41.66 62.21 47.50
N PRO A 68 42.64 62.97 46.99
CA PRO A 68 44.00 62.45 46.78
C PRO A 68 44.64 62.04 48.12
N VAL A 69 45.59 61.10 48.06
CA VAL A 69 46.32 60.65 49.25
C VAL A 69 47.09 61.84 49.84
N ALA A 70 46.74 62.22 51.07
CA ALA A 70 47.33 63.39 51.69
C ALA A 70 48.71 63.07 52.28
N SER A 71 49.68 63.97 52.07
CA SER A 71 51.07 63.84 52.53
C SER A 71 51.39 64.71 53.76
N THR A 72 50.47 65.58 54.18
CA THR A 72 50.62 66.40 55.38
C THR A 72 50.09 65.64 56.62
N PRO A 73 50.66 65.87 57.82
CA PRO A 73 50.18 65.22 59.04
C PRO A 73 48.67 65.38 59.27
N ALA A 74 48.14 66.60 59.11
CA ALA A 74 46.71 66.88 59.23
C ALA A 74 45.86 66.12 58.19
N GLY A 75 46.39 65.92 56.98
CA GLY A 75 45.70 65.19 55.92
C GLY A 75 45.71 63.66 56.14
N ILE A 76 46.80 63.12 56.68
CA ILE A 76 46.89 61.71 57.09
C ILE A 76 45.89 61.43 58.22
N GLU A 77 45.82 62.31 59.23
CA GLU A 77 44.84 62.21 60.32
C GLU A 77 43.40 62.32 59.84
N ALA A 78 43.11 63.27 58.94
CA ALA A 78 41.77 63.42 58.35
C ALA A 78 41.34 62.17 57.56
N ARG A 79 42.27 61.57 56.79
CA ARG A 79 42.03 60.32 56.08
C ARG A 79 41.79 59.14 57.03
N ALA A 80 42.63 58.98 58.05
CA ALA A 80 42.47 57.93 59.07
C ALA A 80 41.13 58.08 59.83
N SER A 81 40.70 59.31 60.09
CA SER A 81 39.37 59.59 60.66
C SER A 81 38.24 59.12 59.74
N MET A 82 38.33 59.39 58.42
CA MET A 82 37.33 58.91 57.46
C MET A 82 37.34 57.38 57.31
N GLU A 83 38.49 56.74 57.33
CA GLU A 83 38.58 55.27 57.38
C GLU A 83 37.94 54.70 58.66
N GLY A 84 38.11 55.38 59.80
CA GLY A 84 37.40 55.08 61.04
C GLY A 84 35.88 55.19 60.88
N ARG A 85 35.38 56.24 60.23
CA ARG A 85 33.95 56.42 59.95
C ARG A 85 33.40 55.32 59.03
N VAL A 86 34.14 54.93 57.98
CA VAL A 86 33.73 53.81 57.11
C VAL A 86 33.59 52.51 57.91
N ARG A 87 34.55 52.18 58.78
CA ARG A 87 34.46 50.98 59.63
C ARG A 87 33.27 51.07 60.59
N GLN A 88 33.07 52.22 61.24
CA GLN A 88 31.97 52.43 62.18
C GLN A 88 30.60 52.30 61.50
N GLU A 89 30.38 52.98 60.37
CA GLU A 89 29.12 52.90 59.65
C GLU A 89 28.91 51.51 59.03
N ARG A 90 29.98 50.79 58.67
CA ARG A 90 29.86 49.38 58.25
C ARG A 90 29.35 48.49 59.37
N THR A 91 29.95 48.58 60.56
CA THR A 91 29.49 47.82 61.73
C THR A 91 28.04 48.17 62.08
N ARG A 92 27.66 49.45 61.96
CA ARG A 92 26.27 49.89 62.15
C ARG A 92 25.33 49.28 61.11
N LEU A 93 25.71 49.27 59.83
CA LEU A 93 24.95 48.63 58.76
C LEU A 93 24.77 47.13 59.00
N ASP A 94 25.85 46.43 59.34
CA ASP A 94 25.81 44.99 59.60
C ASP A 94 24.86 44.67 60.78
N GLY A 95 24.85 45.50 61.83
CA GLY A 95 23.90 45.39 62.95
C GLY A 95 22.44 45.62 62.54
N LEU A 96 22.17 46.64 61.72
CA LEU A 96 20.82 46.92 61.22
C LEU A 96 20.29 45.81 60.30
N LEU A 97 21.17 45.26 59.44
CA LEU A 97 20.84 44.12 58.59
C LEU A 97 20.60 42.83 59.40
N ALA A 98 21.36 42.61 60.47
CA ALA A 98 21.14 41.48 61.38
C ALA A 98 19.77 41.56 62.07
N GLU A 99 19.34 42.76 62.49
CA GLU A 99 17.99 42.96 63.04
C GLU A 99 16.88 42.70 62.00
N ILE A 100 17.07 43.09 60.73
CA ILE A 100 16.13 42.76 59.64
C ILE A 100 16.06 41.24 59.44
N GLN A 101 17.20 40.56 59.38
CA GLN A 101 17.26 39.10 59.19
C GLN A 101 16.64 38.34 60.36
N LYS A 102 16.83 38.82 61.59
CA LYS A 102 16.23 38.25 62.82
C LYS A 102 14.70 38.29 62.81
N HIS A 103 14.12 39.25 62.12
CA HIS A 103 12.67 39.40 61.98
C HIS A 103 12.13 38.95 60.62
N ALA A 104 12.96 38.31 59.79
CA ALA A 104 12.50 37.73 58.53
C ALA A 104 11.49 36.62 58.79
N VAL A 105 10.47 36.53 57.93
CA VAL A 105 9.40 35.54 58.02
C VAL A 105 9.50 34.59 56.83
N VAL A 106 9.38 33.29 57.07
CA VAL A 106 9.44 32.27 56.03
C VAL A 106 8.07 31.62 55.87
N TYR A 107 7.54 31.59 54.66
CA TYR A 107 6.32 30.85 54.31
C TYR A 107 6.62 29.74 53.31
N GLN A 108 5.94 28.60 53.46
CA GLN A 108 5.94 27.53 52.46
C GLN A 108 4.72 27.65 51.54
N GLY A 109 4.71 26.87 50.44
CA GLY A 109 3.51 26.62 49.65
C GLY A 109 2.30 26.29 50.54
N GLY A 110 1.16 26.90 50.24
CA GLY A 110 -0.04 26.91 51.08
C GLY A 110 -0.08 28.03 52.12
N GLY A 111 0.95 28.89 52.19
CA GLY A 111 1.01 30.07 53.06
C GLY A 111 1.18 29.78 54.55
N VAL A 112 1.74 28.60 54.87
CA VAL A 112 2.06 28.19 56.24
C VAL A 112 3.39 28.82 56.63
N GLU A 113 3.42 29.52 57.75
CA GLU A 113 4.63 30.11 58.32
C GLU A 113 5.52 29.04 58.96
N VAL A 114 6.82 29.09 58.70
CA VAL A 114 7.83 28.24 59.33
C VAL A 114 8.47 29.02 60.48
N VAL A 115 8.04 28.72 61.70
CA VAL A 115 8.50 29.39 62.92
C VAL A 115 9.67 28.60 63.51
N GLU A 116 10.85 29.19 63.51
CA GLU A 116 12.08 28.66 64.11
C GLU A 116 12.89 29.78 64.81
N PRO A 117 13.84 29.45 65.71
CA PRO A 117 14.62 30.45 66.45
C PRO A 117 15.48 31.38 65.58
N SER A 118 15.84 30.97 64.37
CA SER A 118 16.63 31.76 63.43
C SER A 118 16.15 31.60 61.98
N LEU A 119 16.43 32.59 61.14
CA LEU A 119 16.16 32.51 59.69
C LEU A 119 16.84 31.30 59.04
N GLN A 120 18.04 30.94 59.50
CA GLN A 120 18.77 29.78 58.99
C GLN A 120 18.02 28.47 59.27
N GLU A 121 17.56 28.27 60.51
CA GLU A 121 16.80 27.08 60.90
C GLU A 121 15.43 27.05 60.21
N ALA A 122 14.76 28.21 60.09
CA ALA A 122 13.49 28.33 59.37
C ALA A 122 13.64 27.91 57.89
N LEU A 123 14.70 28.39 57.23
CA LEU A 123 15.02 28.00 55.86
C LEU A 123 15.36 26.52 55.74
N GLN A 124 16.14 25.95 56.68
CA GLN A 124 16.48 24.53 56.66
C GLN A 124 15.25 23.65 56.75
N ARG A 125 14.37 23.90 57.73
CA ARG A 125 13.09 23.18 57.86
C ARG A 125 12.19 23.38 56.65
N ALA A 126 12.16 24.59 56.10
CA ALA A 126 11.39 24.89 54.89
C ALA A 126 11.90 24.11 53.67
N MET A 127 13.22 23.97 53.52
CA MET A 127 13.87 23.21 52.44
C MET A 127 13.57 21.71 52.56
N GLU A 128 13.68 21.11 53.75
CA GLU A 128 13.38 19.69 53.95
C GLU A 128 11.95 19.35 53.51
N ALA A 129 10.97 20.14 53.94
CA ALA A 129 9.58 19.94 53.53
C ALA A 129 9.32 20.30 52.06
N SER A 130 10.04 21.27 51.49
CA SER A 130 9.93 21.61 50.06
C SER A 130 10.54 20.52 49.17
N ALA A 131 11.57 19.80 49.64
CA ALA A 131 12.12 18.64 48.94
C ALA A 131 11.08 17.54 48.75
N SER A 132 10.32 17.23 49.81
CA SER A 132 9.22 16.25 49.74
C SER A 132 8.12 16.68 48.77
N ARG A 133 7.81 17.98 48.70
CA ARG A 133 6.80 18.53 47.79
C ARG A 133 7.26 18.55 46.33
N LEU A 134 8.54 18.84 46.11
CA LEU A 134 9.17 18.81 44.80
C LEU A 134 9.07 17.42 44.17
N PHE A 135 9.22 16.36 44.98
CA PHE A 135 9.11 14.96 44.56
C PHE A 135 7.89 14.25 45.16
N HIS A 136 6.71 14.88 45.13
CA HIS A 136 5.50 14.32 45.76
C HIS A 136 5.05 12.97 45.17
N ARG A 137 5.49 12.60 43.96
CA ARG A 137 5.23 11.28 43.35
C ARG A 137 6.33 10.24 43.60
N PHE A 138 7.34 10.54 44.42
CA PHE A 138 8.41 9.59 44.74
C PHE A 138 7.89 8.29 45.35
N ALA A 139 6.89 8.39 46.24
CA ALA A 139 6.30 7.25 46.95
C ALA A 139 5.71 6.17 46.03
N ASP A 140 5.34 6.52 44.79
CA ASP A 140 4.82 5.56 43.81
C ASP A 140 5.84 4.47 43.45
N ALA A 141 7.13 4.78 43.57
CA ALA A 141 8.25 3.90 43.21
C ALA A 141 9.19 3.58 44.39
N ASP A 142 8.81 3.88 45.64
CA ASP A 142 9.65 3.71 46.83
C ASP A 142 9.71 2.25 47.35
N GLN A 143 9.23 1.29 46.56
CA GLN A 143 9.29 -0.13 46.91
C GLN A 143 10.70 -0.70 46.69
N ARG A 144 11.15 -1.58 47.58
CA ARG A 144 12.41 -2.31 47.42
C ARG A 144 12.24 -3.47 46.44
N GLY A 145 13.21 -3.71 45.56
CA GLY A 145 13.24 -4.88 44.67
C GLY A 145 13.02 -4.60 43.18
N TRP A 146 13.02 -3.33 42.75
CA TRP A 146 12.90 -2.95 41.34
C TRP A 146 14.01 -3.52 40.44
N ASP A 147 15.22 -3.71 40.97
CA ASP A 147 16.31 -4.43 40.33
C ASP A 147 15.88 -5.86 39.94
N LYS A 148 15.17 -6.56 40.83
CA LYS A 148 14.64 -7.90 40.59
C LYS A 148 13.47 -7.90 39.61
N VAL A 149 12.67 -6.84 39.56
CA VAL A 149 11.61 -6.69 38.53
C VAL A 149 12.24 -6.68 37.15
N VAL A 150 13.32 -5.91 36.95
CA VAL A 150 14.08 -5.89 35.69
C VAL A 150 14.61 -7.28 35.34
N ASP A 151 15.24 -7.97 36.30
CA ASP A 151 15.79 -9.30 36.06
C ASP A 151 14.69 -10.33 35.72
N ARG A 152 13.58 -10.33 36.46
CA ARG A 152 12.44 -11.23 36.19
C ARG A 152 11.79 -10.95 34.85
N ALA A 153 11.59 -9.68 34.50
CA ALA A 153 10.98 -9.31 33.23
C ALA A 153 11.84 -9.72 32.04
N THR A 154 13.15 -9.46 32.08
CA THR A 154 14.10 -9.88 31.02
C THR A 154 14.23 -11.40 30.89
N GLN A 155 13.97 -12.14 31.96
CA GLN A 155 13.86 -13.61 31.96
C GLN A 155 12.50 -14.13 31.46
N GLY A 156 11.57 -13.24 31.09
CA GLY A 156 10.25 -13.62 30.59
C GLY A 156 9.28 -14.12 31.66
N ASN A 157 9.51 -13.80 32.94
CA ASN A 157 8.57 -14.12 34.00
C ASN A 157 7.26 -13.32 33.78
N ALA A 158 6.11 -14.00 33.83
CA ALA A 158 4.79 -13.39 33.59
C ALA A 158 4.36 -12.38 34.67
N SER A 159 4.92 -12.45 35.88
CA SER A 159 4.58 -11.61 37.04
C SER A 159 5.84 -10.95 37.63
N PRO A 160 6.54 -10.08 36.90
CA PRO A 160 7.79 -9.50 37.38
C PRO A 160 7.59 -8.58 38.59
N LEU A 161 6.42 -7.92 38.70
CA LEU A 161 6.06 -7.01 39.79
C LEU A 161 5.83 -7.70 41.15
N ASP A 162 5.70 -9.03 41.18
CA ASP A 162 5.65 -9.77 42.45
C ASP A 162 6.91 -9.53 43.30
N ALA A 163 8.03 -9.13 42.67
CA ALA A 163 9.29 -8.82 43.36
C ALA A 163 9.20 -7.58 44.28
N ILE A 164 8.26 -6.68 44.01
CA ILE A 164 7.96 -5.49 44.82
C ILE A 164 6.65 -5.65 45.60
N GLY A 165 6.07 -6.85 45.63
CA GLY A 165 4.85 -7.16 46.37
C GLY A 165 3.55 -6.73 45.68
N HIS A 166 3.58 -6.35 44.40
CA HIS A 166 2.39 -6.04 43.62
C HIS A 166 1.94 -7.26 42.82
N THR A 167 0.70 -7.70 43.03
CA THR A 167 0.08 -8.84 42.33
C THR A 167 -0.99 -8.36 41.34
N GLY A 168 -1.11 -9.05 40.21
CA GLY A 168 -2.07 -8.74 39.15
C GLY A 168 -1.49 -7.88 38.02
N GLU A 169 -2.36 -7.26 37.23
CA GLU A 169 -1.97 -6.54 36.01
C GLU A 169 -1.05 -5.34 36.28
N PRO A 170 0.01 -5.13 35.48
CA PRO A 170 0.90 -3.97 35.63
C PRO A 170 0.19 -2.62 35.59
N MET A 171 -0.91 -2.51 34.82
CA MET A 171 -1.70 -1.28 34.72
C MET A 171 -2.38 -0.85 36.04
N ASN A 172 -2.47 -1.74 37.03
CA ASN A 172 -2.96 -1.41 38.37
C ASN A 172 -1.87 -0.83 39.29
N HIS A 173 -0.60 -0.89 38.89
CA HIS A 173 0.50 -0.30 39.64
C HIS A 173 0.77 1.16 39.17
N PRO A 174 0.99 2.13 40.07
CA PRO A 174 1.17 3.54 39.71
C PRO A 174 2.30 3.81 38.71
N VAL A 175 3.44 3.11 38.84
CA VAL A 175 4.63 3.27 37.98
C VAL A 175 4.39 2.83 36.53
N PRO A 176 4.06 1.55 36.21
CA PRO A 176 3.74 1.14 34.85
C PRO A 176 2.57 1.95 34.26
N ARG A 177 1.54 2.27 35.04
CA ARG A 177 0.42 3.09 34.55
C ARG A 177 0.86 4.46 34.06
N ALA A 178 1.66 5.18 34.86
CA ALA A 178 2.18 6.49 34.46
C ALA A 178 3.10 6.40 33.23
N ILE A 179 3.91 5.34 33.14
CA ILE A 179 4.75 5.08 31.97
C ILE A 179 3.89 4.84 30.72
N ALA A 180 2.84 4.01 30.82
CA ALA A 180 1.92 3.77 29.72
C ALA A 180 1.22 5.05 29.25
N ASP A 181 0.78 5.91 30.18
CA ASP A 181 0.18 7.20 29.86
C ASP A 181 1.15 8.14 29.11
N PHE A 182 2.44 8.11 29.44
CA PHE A 182 3.46 8.89 28.74
C PHE A 182 3.84 8.30 27.37
N LEU A 183 3.63 6.99 27.18
CA LEU A 183 3.85 6.25 25.94
C LEU A 183 2.69 6.32 24.94
N LYS A 184 1.68 7.16 25.17
CA LYS A 184 0.68 7.53 24.14
C LYS A 184 1.32 8.07 22.85
N THR A 185 2.57 8.52 22.94
CA THR A 185 3.46 8.77 21.82
C THR A 185 4.73 7.93 21.99
N PRO A 186 5.37 7.42 20.91
CA PRO A 186 6.64 6.69 21.01
C PRO A 186 7.71 7.47 21.78
N ARG A 187 8.42 6.79 22.70
CA ARG A 187 9.52 7.38 23.50
C ARG A 187 10.67 6.41 23.64
N THR A 188 11.89 6.93 23.78
CA THR A 188 13.05 6.11 24.14
C THR A 188 13.15 5.89 25.65
N GLY A 189 13.81 4.80 26.08
CA GLY A 189 14.08 4.58 27.50
C GLY A 189 14.84 5.72 28.16
N LEU A 190 15.73 6.41 27.45
CA LEU A 190 16.42 7.60 27.96
C LEU A 190 15.44 8.76 28.22
N GLN A 191 14.44 8.94 27.37
CA GLN A 191 13.38 9.93 27.58
C GLN A 191 12.51 9.56 28.79
N LEU A 192 12.19 8.27 28.98
CA LEU A 192 11.50 7.79 30.19
C LEU A 192 12.30 8.11 31.45
N ARG A 193 13.59 7.75 31.46
CA ARG A 193 14.50 8.02 32.58
C ARG A 193 14.61 9.51 32.90
N LYS A 194 14.73 10.36 31.87
CA LYS A 194 14.79 11.81 32.04
C LYS A 194 13.48 12.37 32.60
N HIS A 195 12.32 11.91 32.13
CA HIS A 195 11.03 12.41 32.58
C HIS A 195 10.69 11.97 33.99
N PHE A 196 10.78 10.67 34.28
CA PHE A 196 10.40 10.09 35.58
C PHE A 196 11.50 10.18 36.64
N GLY A 197 12.74 10.49 36.26
CA GLY A 197 13.81 10.83 37.20
C GLY A 197 13.76 12.29 37.68
N ALA A 198 12.98 13.15 37.01
CA ALA A 198 12.81 14.56 37.37
C ALA A 198 11.60 14.77 38.30
N PRO A 199 11.48 15.93 38.96
CA PRO A 199 10.23 16.36 39.59
C PRO A 199 9.02 16.25 38.64
N PRO A 200 7.86 15.77 39.08
CA PRO A 200 7.50 15.47 40.48
C PRO A 200 7.82 14.04 40.96
N PHE A 201 8.49 13.22 40.15
CA PHE A 201 8.63 11.79 40.37
C PHE A 201 9.90 11.41 41.14
N GLY A 202 11.07 11.76 40.60
CA GLY A 202 12.35 11.40 41.23
C GLY A 202 12.62 9.90 41.32
N TRP A 203 12.02 9.09 40.45
CA TRP A 203 12.08 7.63 40.57
C TRP A 203 13.48 7.06 40.28
N PRO A 204 13.89 6.00 40.99
CA PRO A 204 15.14 5.32 40.68
C PRO A 204 15.07 4.67 39.30
N GLN A 205 16.20 4.60 38.60
CA GLN A 205 16.26 4.07 37.24
C GLN A 205 15.64 2.67 37.12
N ASP A 206 15.87 1.81 38.11
CA ASP A 206 15.36 0.44 38.11
C ASP A 206 13.82 0.39 38.18
N ALA A 207 13.17 1.37 38.81
CA ALA A 207 11.72 1.45 38.82
C ALA A 207 11.17 1.82 37.43
N ILE A 208 11.83 2.78 36.76
CA ILE A 208 11.46 3.24 35.43
C ILE A 208 11.67 2.11 34.41
N ASP A 209 12.86 1.50 34.42
CA ASP A 209 13.22 0.39 33.54
C ASP A 209 12.35 -0.84 33.84
N GLY A 210 12.17 -1.21 35.11
CA GLY A 210 11.35 -2.35 35.53
C GLY A 210 9.88 -2.17 35.17
N GLY A 211 9.33 -0.96 35.32
CA GLY A 211 7.95 -0.64 34.96
C GLY A 211 7.67 -0.79 33.47
N VAL A 212 8.54 -0.26 32.59
CA VAL A 212 8.35 -0.41 31.13
C VAL A 212 8.55 -1.85 30.67
N LEU A 213 9.50 -2.60 31.26
CA LEU A 213 9.71 -4.00 30.94
C LEU A 213 8.53 -4.87 31.39
N ALA A 214 7.89 -4.57 32.53
CA ALA A 214 6.67 -5.24 32.96
C ALA A 214 5.51 -5.03 31.97
N LEU A 215 5.38 -3.83 31.36
CA LEU A 215 4.40 -3.58 30.31
C LEU A 215 4.68 -4.36 29.01
N ILE A 216 5.94 -4.64 28.71
CA ILE A 216 6.32 -5.48 27.56
C ILE A 216 5.94 -6.93 27.82
N VAL A 217 6.19 -7.43 29.04
CA VAL A 217 5.77 -8.78 29.44
C VAL A 217 4.25 -8.94 29.33
N ASP A 218 3.49 -7.93 29.78
CA ASP A 218 2.02 -7.88 29.64
C ASP A 218 1.55 -7.52 28.22
N LEU A 219 2.49 -7.40 27.27
CA LEU A 219 2.27 -7.11 25.86
C LEU A 219 1.58 -5.76 25.58
N LYS A 220 1.47 -4.87 26.58
CA LYS A 220 0.91 -3.52 26.43
C LYS A 220 1.86 -2.55 25.75
N VAL A 221 3.15 -2.86 25.72
CA VAL A 221 4.19 -2.05 25.10
C VAL A 221 5.03 -2.93 24.19
N ARG A 222 5.30 -2.45 22.97
CA ARG A 222 6.32 -3.04 22.09
C ARG A 222 7.64 -2.28 22.21
N ALA A 223 8.73 -3.00 21.97
CA ALA A 223 10.08 -2.47 21.96
C ALA A 223 10.69 -2.55 20.56
N THR A 224 11.36 -1.48 20.12
CA THR A 224 12.12 -1.44 18.87
C THR A 224 13.50 -0.83 19.06
N ILE A 225 14.49 -1.33 18.33
CA ILE A 225 15.83 -0.73 18.24
C ILE A 225 16.14 -0.57 16.75
N ASN A 226 16.41 0.67 16.31
CA ASN A 226 16.63 1.01 14.91
C ASN A 226 15.49 0.55 13.98
N GLY A 227 14.23 0.73 14.43
CA GLY A 227 13.03 0.33 13.68
C GLY A 227 12.75 -1.18 13.64
N LYS A 228 13.61 -2.02 14.22
CA LYS A 228 13.40 -3.48 14.29
C LYS A 228 12.78 -3.88 15.63
N PRO A 229 11.69 -4.68 15.64
CA PRO A 229 11.11 -5.23 16.87
C PRO A 229 12.14 -6.03 17.68
N ARG A 230 11.98 -5.99 19.00
CA ARG A 230 12.78 -6.76 19.97
C ARG A 230 11.87 -7.50 20.92
N LEU A 231 12.12 -8.79 21.10
CA LEU A 231 11.46 -9.58 22.12
C LEU A 231 12.07 -9.27 23.49
N ILE A 232 11.28 -9.48 24.56
CA ILE A 232 11.74 -9.24 25.93
C ILE A 232 13.00 -10.04 26.28
N ALA A 233 13.10 -11.28 25.79
CA ALA A 233 14.27 -12.16 26.00
C ALA A 233 15.54 -11.70 25.27
N GLU A 234 15.41 -10.81 24.28
CA GLU A 234 16.53 -10.27 23.50
C GLU A 234 17.03 -8.93 24.05
N LEU A 235 16.25 -8.29 24.93
CA LEU A 235 16.57 -6.99 25.50
C LEU A 235 17.51 -7.13 26.69
N LYS A 236 18.76 -6.69 26.51
CA LYS A 236 19.70 -6.55 27.63
C LYS A 236 19.40 -5.28 28.41
N ARG A 237 19.63 -5.29 29.73
CA ARG A 237 19.47 -4.12 30.61
C ARG A 237 20.21 -2.88 30.11
N THR A 238 21.39 -3.04 29.51
CA THR A 238 22.18 -1.95 28.94
C THR A 238 21.53 -1.30 27.70
N GLN A 239 20.59 -1.97 27.04
CA GLN A 239 19.94 -1.50 25.82
C GLN A 239 18.61 -0.77 26.09
N VAL A 240 18.07 -0.86 27.31
CA VAL A 240 16.77 -0.24 27.67
C VAL A 240 16.77 1.26 27.33
N GLY A 241 17.84 1.99 27.64
CA GLY A 241 17.94 3.43 27.39
C GLY A 241 17.80 3.84 25.91
N GLN A 242 18.36 3.06 24.98
CA GLN A 242 18.28 3.35 23.53
C GLN A 242 17.06 2.73 22.84
N THR A 243 16.30 1.91 23.56
CA THR A 243 15.12 1.22 23.01
C THR A 243 13.97 2.21 22.90
N GLU A 244 13.30 2.23 21.75
CA GLU A 244 12.05 2.96 21.56
C GLU A 244 10.86 2.07 21.94
N PHE A 245 10.00 2.59 22.79
CA PHE A 245 8.83 1.94 23.33
C PHE A 245 7.56 2.57 22.75
N VAL A 246 6.61 1.73 22.38
CA VAL A 246 5.32 2.16 21.81
C VAL A 246 4.20 1.41 22.51
N LEU A 247 3.19 2.15 22.98
CA LEU A 247 1.99 1.57 23.58
C LEU A 247 1.17 0.82 22.52
N GLU A 248 0.70 -0.38 22.86
CA GLU A 248 -0.18 -1.21 22.05
C GLU A 248 -1.60 -1.17 22.65
N ASP A 249 -2.59 -0.79 21.85
CA ASP A 249 -3.98 -0.65 22.29
C ASP A 249 -4.62 -2.00 22.68
N SER A 250 -4.14 -3.11 22.12
CA SER A 250 -4.57 -4.49 22.45
C SER A 250 -3.59 -5.53 21.90
N PRO A 251 -2.82 -6.22 22.75
CA PRO A 251 -1.93 -7.28 22.28
C PRO A 251 -2.68 -8.53 21.82
N ALA A 252 -2.20 -9.14 20.74
CA ALA A 252 -2.75 -10.39 20.23
C ALA A 252 -2.55 -11.54 21.22
N THR A 253 -3.63 -12.24 21.54
CA THR A 253 -3.64 -13.37 22.46
C THR A 253 -3.04 -14.63 21.83
N VAL A 254 -2.74 -15.65 22.63
CA VAL A 254 -2.24 -16.94 22.12
C VAL A 254 -3.21 -17.57 21.10
N PRO A 255 -4.54 -17.61 21.36
CA PRO A 255 -5.51 -18.05 20.35
C PRO A 255 -5.43 -17.30 19.02
N ASP A 256 -5.26 -15.97 19.05
CA ASP A 256 -5.18 -15.16 17.82
C ASP A 256 -3.96 -15.54 16.98
N ARG A 257 -2.80 -15.69 17.64
CA ARG A 257 -1.56 -16.10 16.98
C ARG A 257 -1.68 -17.50 16.38
N LEU A 258 -2.30 -18.44 17.10
CA LEU A 258 -2.51 -19.80 16.58
C LEU A 258 -3.41 -19.81 15.34
N ARG A 259 -4.48 -19.00 15.31
CA ARG A 259 -5.35 -18.87 14.14
C ARG A 259 -4.62 -18.23 12.96
N LEU A 260 -3.86 -17.17 13.20
CA LEU A 260 -3.02 -16.55 12.17
C LEU A 260 -2.06 -17.58 11.56
N ARG A 261 -1.34 -18.34 12.40
CA ARG A 261 -0.35 -19.34 11.93
C ARG A 261 -0.99 -20.51 11.21
N SER A 262 -2.18 -20.93 11.63
CA SER A 262 -2.98 -21.93 10.90
C SER A 262 -3.35 -21.41 9.51
N LEU A 263 -3.89 -20.19 9.41
CA LEU A 263 -4.20 -19.56 8.13
C LEU A 263 -2.95 -19.39 7.25
N ALA A 264 -1.85 -18.91 7.82
CA ALA A 264 -0.58 -18.73 7.12
C ALA A 264 -0.05 -20.05 6.57
N SER A 265 -0.08 -21.12 7.36
CA SER A 265 0.34 -22.46 6.91
C SER A 265 -0.52 -22.96 5.76
N ALA A 266 -1.81 -22.63 5.78
CA ALA A 266 -2.76 -23.07 4.77
C ALA A 266 -2.66 -22.27 3.45
N LEU A 267 -2.20 -21.01 3.48
CA LEU A 267 -2.05 -20.12 2.33
C LEU A 267 -0.63 -20.10 1.74
N LEU A 268 0.39 -20.23 2.59
CA LEU A 268 1.82 -20.11 2.23
C LEU A 268 2.54 -21.47 2.24
N GLY A 269 1.93 -22.49 2.87
CA GLY A 269 2.54 -23.81 3.08
C GLY A 269 3.13 -23.97 4.49
N ALA A 270 3.21 -25.21 4.96
CA ALA A 270 3.54 -25.53 6.36
C ALA A 270 4.90 -25.00 6.84
N LYS A 271 5.94 -24.99 5.98
CA LYS A 271 7.27 -24.47 6.33
C LYS A 271 7.25 -22.95 6.47
N GLU A 272 6.55 -22.29 5.55
CA GLU A 272 6.51 -20.82 5.45
C GLU A 272 5.47 -20.18 6.37
N GLY A 273 4.56 -20.97 6.96
CA GLY A 273 3.60 -20.55 7.98
C GLY A 273 4.17 -20.50 9.41
N THR A 274 5.49 -20.58 9.56
CA THR A 274 6.19 -20.50 10.85
C THR A 274 7.12 -19.27 10.88
N GLY A 275 7.29 -18.67 12.05
CA GLY A 275 8.16 -17.50 12.21
C GLY A 275 7.51 -16.39 13.04
N ASP A 276 7.99 -15.17 12.84
CA ASP A 276 7.48 -13.95 13.47
C ASP A 276 6.04 -13.65 13.01
N ASP A 277 5.12 -13.48 13.97
CA ASP A 277 3.68 -13.34 13.69
C ASP A 277 3.35 -12.03 12.95
N ALA A 278 4.08 -10.94 13.19
CA ALA A 278 3.85 -9.68 12.49
C ALA A 278 4.20 -9.80 11.00
N HIS A 279 5.33 -10.43 10.69
CA HIS A 279 5.72 -10.74 9.31
C HIS A 279 4.78 -11.75 8.65
N LEU A 280 4.31 -12.77 9.38
CA LEU A 280 3.32 -13.73 8.86
C LEU A 280 2.00 -13.05 8.49
N ALA A 281 1.50 -12.14 9.34
CA ALA A 281 0.30 -11.36 9.05
C ALA A 281 0.42 -10.57 7.73
N GLU A 282 1.56 -9.94 7.47
CA GLU A 282 1.81 -9.25 6.21
C GLU A 282 1.78 -10.19 5.01
N ARG A 283 2.48 -11.32 5.12
CA ARG A 283 2.56 -12.30 4.04
C ARG A 283 1.21 -12.91 3.70
N VAL A 284 0.37 -13.16 4.71
CA VAL A 284 -1.01 -13.64 4.50
C VAL A 284 -1.82 -12.64 3.67
N LEU A 285 -1.81 -11.36 4.04
CA LEU A 285 -2.55 -10.32 3.31
C LEU A 285 -2.00 -10.09 1.89
N SER A 286 -0.68 -10.17 1.71
CA SER A 286 -0.05 -10.10 0.38
C SER A 286 -0.45 -11.29 -0.49
N LYS A 287 -0.40 -12.51 0.05
CA LYS A 287 -0.80 -13.72 -0.67
C LYS A 287 -2.25 -13.68 -1.10
N LEU A 288 -3.15 -13.24 -0.22
CA LEU A 288 -4.58 -13.07 -0.56
C LEU A 288 -4.78 -12.12 -1.73
N ALA A 289 -4.10 -10.97 -1.72
CA ALA A 289 -4.23 -10.01 -2.80
C ALA A 289 -3.61 -10.50 -4.13
N GLU A 290 -2.47 -11.21 -4.06
CA GLU A 290 -1.90 -11.85 -5.25
C GLU A 290 -2.85 -12.90 -5.83
N THR A 291 -3.51 -13.70 -4.99
CA THR A 291 -4.49 -14.68 -5.43
C THR A 291 -5.74 -14.00 -6.01
N ALA A 292 -6.24 -12.94 -5.38
CA ALA A 292 -7.36 -12.16 -5.89
C ALA A 292 -7.06 -11.59 -7.28
N GLN A 293 -5.87 -11.00 -7.47
CA GLN A 293 -5.44 -10.46 -8.77
C GLN A 293 -5.40 -11.51 -9.88
N LYS A 294 -5.15 -12.77 -9.52
CA LYS A 294 -5.14 -13.91 -10.45
C LYS A 294 -6.52 -14.52 -10.67
N ALA A 295 -7.55 -14.15 -9.91
CA ALA A 295 -8.88 -14.74 -9.98
C ALA A 295 -9.84 -13.98 -10.92
N GLY A 296 -9.40 -12.88 -11.53
CA GLY A 296 -10.20 -12.08 -12.45
C GLY A 296 -9.33 -11.21 -13.34
N GLY A 297 -9.96 -10.37 -14.17
CA GLY A 297 -9.25 -9.58 -15.16
C GLY A 297 -10.16 -8.69 -16.00
N PRO A 298 -9.70 -8.23 -17.18
CA PRO A 298 -10.56 -7.55 -18.15
C PRO A 298 -11.63 -8.49 -18.70
N ALA A 299 -12.75 -7.93 -19.18
CA ALA A 299 -13.78 -8.72 -19.85
C ALA A 299 -13.16 -9.52 -21.01
N PRO A 300 -13.51 -10.81 -21.17
CA PRO A 300 -14.70 -11.51 -20.66
C PRO A 300 -14.54 -12.16 -19.26
N LEU A 301 -13.39 -12.01 -18.59
CA LEU A 301 -13.20 -12.53 -17.24
C LEU A 301 -14.02 -11.75 -16.21
N PRO A 302 -14.41 -12.37 -15.07
CA PRO A 302 -14.95 -11.63 -13.94
C PRO A 302 -13.96 -10.55 -13.49
N ALA A 303 -14.49 -9.49 -12.86
CA ALA A 303 -13.66 -8.46 -12.28
C ALA A 303 -12.77 -9.05 -11.17
N VAL A 304 -11.59 -8.44 -10.97
CA VAL A 304 -10.70 -8.82 -9.87
C VAL A 304 -11.44 -8.63 -8.53
N PRO A 305 -11.54 -9.67 -7.68
CA PRO A 305 -12.13 -9.53 -6.35
C PRO A 305 -11.39 -8.48 -5.51
N ALA A 306 -12.12 -7.51 -4.98
CA ALA A 306 -11.56 -6.42 -4.18
C ALA A 306 -12.43 -6.13 -2.94
N PRO A 307 -12.52 -7.07 -1.98
CA PRO A 307 -13.35 -6.87 -0.79
C PRO A 307 -12.78 -5.75 0.10
N GLU A 308 -13.67 -4.88 0.60
CA GLU A 308 -13.31 -3.74 1.46
C GLU A 308 -12.53 -4.19 2.71
N LEU A 309 -12.96 -5.29 3.34
CA LEU A 309 -12.27 -5.87 4.49
C LEU A 309 -10.78 -6.16 4.22
N LEU A 310 -10.39 -6.60 3.02
CA LEU A 310 -8.98 -6.83 2.72
C LEU A 310 -8.18 -5.52 2.68
N ALA A 311 -8.80 -4.42 2.25
CA ALA A 311 -8.20 -3.09 2.30
C ALA A 311 -8.11 -2.57 3.75
N GLU A 312 -9.16 -2.76 4.56
CA GLU A 312 -9.18 -2.38 5.98
C GLU A 312 -8.10 -3.12 6.78
N LEU A 313 -8.00 -4.44 6.62
CA LEU A 313 -6.99 -5.26 7.31
C LEU A 313 -5.55 -4.80 7.00
N ARG A 314 -5.30 -4.25 5.81
CA ARG A 314 -3.97 -3.71 5.43
C ARG A 314 -3.63 -2.41 6.15
N LEU A 315 -4.65 -1.62 6.55
CA LEU A 315 -4.45 -0.38 7.29
C LEU A 315 -4.14 -0.63 8.78
N THR A 316 -4.52 -1.78 9.31
CA THR A 316 -4.15 -2.18 10.68
C THR A 316 -2.66 -2.52 10.79
N GLN A 317 -2.10 -2.43 12.00
CA GLN A 317 -0.70 -2.76 12.29
C GLN A 317 -0.57 -3.49 13.63
N GLY A 318 0.60 -4.11 13.87
CA GLY A 318 0.95 -4.69 15.17
C GLY A 318 -0.01 -5.78 15.63
N GLY A 319 -0.28 -5.83 16.94
CA GLY A 319 -1.16 -6.82 17.55
C GLY A 319 -2.59 -6.78 17.00
N ARG A 320 -3.09 -5.57 16.70
CA ARG A 320 -4.42 -5.37 16.12
C ARG A 320 -4.59 -6.08 14.78
N ARG A 321 -3.58 -6.03 13.90
CA ARG A 321 -3.60 -6.76 12.62
C ARG A 321 -3.76 -8.25 12.83
N ILE A 322 -3.04 -8.81 13.79
CA ILE A 322 -3.10 -10.25 14.10
C ILE A 322 -4.50 -10.63 14.60
N ILE A 323 -5.07 -9.83 15.52
CA ILE A 323 -6.43 -10.05 16.06
C ILE A 323 -7.47 -10.02 14.93
N GLU A 324 -7.44 -8.99 14.08
CA GLU A 324 -8.46 -8.84 13.04
C GLU A 324 -8.32 -9.91 11.93
N ILE A 325 -7.11 -10.33 11.57
CA ILE A 325 -6.89 -11.48 10.68
C ILE A 325 -7.41 -12.77 11.34
N ALA A 326 -7.12 -12.98 12.62
CA ALA A 326 -7.57 -14.16 13.36
C ALA A 326 -9.10 -14.23 13.52
N ALA A 327 -9.75 -13.08 13.70
CA ALA A 327 -11.20 -12.97 13.77
C ALA A 327 -11.86 -13.31 12.42
N ASN A 328 -11.23 -12.93 11.30
CA ASN A 328 -11.75 -13.15 9.95
C ASN A 328 -11.14 -14.38 9.25
N SER A 329 -10.44 -15.25 9.97
CA SER A 329 -9.62 -16.31 9.34
C SER A 329 -10.42 -17.28 8.47
N ILE A 330 -11.67 -17.56 8.84
CA ILE A 330 -12.58 -18.44 8.09
C ILE A 330 -12.94 -17.78 6.75
N THR A 331 -13.37 -16.51 6.77
CA THR A 331 -13.71 -15.73 5.58
C THR A 331 -12.51 -15.60 4.64
N LEU A 332 -11.35 -15.22 5.19
CA LEU A 332 -10.11 -15.08 4.41
C LEU A 332 -9.69 -16.40 3.78
N ARG A 333 -9.89 -17.53 4.49
CA ARG A 333 -9.62 -18.86 3.94
C ARG A 333 -10.58 -19.20 2.79
N ALA A 334 -11.87 -18.95 2.96
CA ALA A 334 -12.87 -19.22 1.93
C ALA A 334 -12.56 -18.43 0.65
N TRP A 335 -12.21 -17.14 0.77
CA TRP A 335 -11.76 -16.33 -0.36
C TRP A 335 -10.52 -16.90 -1.04
N TYR A 336 -9.51 -17.29 -0.27
CA TYR A 336 -8.32 -17.90 -0.84
C TYR A 336 -8.65 -19.15 -1.66
N ASP A 337 -9.50 -20.04 -1.14
CA ASP A 337 -9.90 -21.27 -1.81
C ASP A 337 -10.71 -20.98 -3.09
N GLU A 338 -11.69 -20.07 -3.03
CA GLU A 338 -12.50 -19.64 -4.18
C GLU A 338 -11.64 -18.99 -5.27
N TRP A 339 -10.84 -18.00 -4.91
CA TRP A 339 -10.00 -17.26 -5.85
C TRP A 339 -8.92 -18.17 -6.47
N SER A 340 -8.38 -19.12 -5.71
CA SER A 340 -7.45 -20.12 -6.24
C SER A 340 -8.13 -21.04 -7.26
N ALA A 341 -9.37 -21.45 -7.01
CA ALA A 341 -10.14 -22.26 -7.96
C ALA A 341 -10.46 -21.48 -9.26
N LEU A 342 -10.83 -20.21 -9.16
CA LEU A 342 -11.03 -19.33 -10.33
C LEU A 342 -9.72 -19.17 -11.12
N ALA A 343 -8.63 -18.84 -10.43
CA ALA A 343 -7.30 -18.68 -11.05
C ALA A 343 -6.84 -19.94 -11.81
N GLN A 344 -7.18 -21.13 -11.32
CA GLN A 344 -6.88 -22.40 -12.01
C GLN A 344 -7.73 -22.61 -13.27
N LYS A 345 -8.96 -22.10 -13.33
CA LYS A 345 -9.85 -22.22 -14.50
C LYS A 345 -9.49 -21.25 -15.63
N ILE A 346 -8.90 -20.10 -15.31
CA ILE A 346 -8.67 -19.03 -16.28
C ILE A 346 -7.89 -19.47 -17.52
N PRO A 347 -6.71 -20.15 -17.43
CA PRO A 347 -5.92 -20.46 -18.61
C PRO A 347 -6.68 -21.29 -19.66
N SER A 348 -7.40 -22.33 -19.22
CA SER A 348 -8.15 -23.19 -20.15
C SER A 348 -9.37 -22.49 -20.74
N ARG A 349 -10.04 -21.62 -19.96
CA ARG A 349 -11.17 -20.82 -20.44
C ARG A 349 -10.74 -19.73 -21.42
N GLU A 350 -9.59 -19.09 -21.19
CA GLU A 350 -9.02 -18.11 -22.13
C GLU A 350 -8.63 -18.77 -23.47
N ASP A 351 -8.04 -19.96 -23.44
CA ASP A 351 -7.73 -20.72 -24.67
C ASP A 351 -9.00 -21.04 -25.48
N ARG A 352 -10.08 -21.48 -24.80
CA ARG A 352 -11.39 -21.73 -25.44
C ARG A 352 -12.00 -20.44 -25.98
N TRP A 353 -11.90 -19.34 -25.24
CA TRP A 353 -12.38 -18.04 -25.68
C TRP A 353 -11.65 -17.55 -26.93
N ALA A 354 -10.33 -17.65 -26.96
CA ALA A 354 -9.53 -17.29 -28.14
C ALA A 354 -9.92 -18.14 -29.37
N ARG A 355 -10.19 -19.44 -29.17
CA ARG A 355 -10.71 -20.31 -30.21
C ARG A 355 -12.08 -19.87 -30.72
N LEU A 356 -13.03 -19.60 -29.82
CA LEU A 356 -14.37 -19.12 -30.15
C LEU A 356 -14.30 -17.84 -30.99
N GLN A 357 -13.45 -16.89 -30.63
CA GLN A 357 -13.25 -15.66 -31.39
C GLN A 357 -12.69 -15.90 -32.81
N ARG A 358 -11.81 -16.88 -32.97
CA ARG A 358 -11.29 -17.26 -34.30
C ARG A 358 -12.35 -17.93 -35.15
N LEU A 359 -13.14 -18.83 -34.57
CA LEU A 359 -14.27 -19.49 -35.26
C LEU A 359 -15.30 -18.47 -35.71
N LEU A 360 -15.66 -17.53 -34.83
CA LEU A 360 -16.64 -16.50 -35.14
C LEU A 360 -16.18 -15.63 -36.31
N ARG A 361 -14.89 -15.28 -36.39
CA ARG A 361 -14.33 -14.46 -37.47
C ARG A 361 -14.47 -15.10 -38.86
N VAL A 362 -14.35 -16.42 -38.96
CA VAL A 362 -14.47 -17.13 -40.25
C VAL A 362 -15.91 -17.55 -40.57
N ALA A 363 -16.86 -17.17 -39.72
CA ALA A 363 -18.26 -17.59 -39.77
C ALA A 363 -19.23 -16.48 -40.23
N GLU A 364 -18.74 -15.34 -40.71
CA GLU A 364 -19.58 -14.19 -41.10
C GLU A 364 -20.66 -14.56 -42.13
N ASP A 365 -20.37 -15.50 -43.02
CA ASP A 365 -21.31 -15.97 -44.05
C ASP A 365 -22.34 -17.01 -43.56
N LEU A 366 -22.28 -17.43 -42.27
CA LEU A 366 -23.22 -18.41 -41.74
C LEU A 366 -24.59 -17.78 -41.43
N PRO A 367 -25.70 -18.46 -41.72
CA PRO A 367 -27.05 -17.96 -41.40
C PRO A 367 -27.28 -17.69 -39.90
N GLU A 368 -26.61 -18.43 -39.02
CA GLU A 368 -26.74 -18.30 -37.57
C GLU A 368 -25.73 -17.32 -36.95
N TYR A 369 -24.93 -16.62 -37.76
CA TYR A 369 -23.84 -15.77 -37.29
C TYR A 369 -24.31 -14.73 -36.27
N ASP A 370 -25.35 -13.96 -36.59
CA ASP A 370 -25.82 -12.86 -35.74
C ASP A 370 -26.27 -13.32 -34.35
N ASP A 371 -26.97 -14.47 -34.29
CA ASP A 371 -27.41 -15.07 -33.03
C ASP A 371 -26.22 -15.53 -32.17
N ILE A 372 -25.25 -16.21 -32.80
CA ILE A 372 -24.04 -16.66 -32.10
C ILE A 372 -23.20 -15.46 -31.66
N ALA A 373 -23.01 -14.45 -32.52
CA ALA A 373 -22.27 -13.23 -32.21
C ALA A 373 -22.89 -12.46 -31.03
N ALA A 374 -24.22 -12.38 -30.98
CA ALA A 374 -24.94 -11.80 -29.85
C ALA A 374 -24.70 -12.57 -28.54
N HIS A 375 -24.70 -13.90 -28.58
CA HIS A 375 -24.36 -14.73 -27.42
C HIS A 375 -22.90 -14.50 -26.99
N VAL A 376 -21.94 -14.50 -27.91
CA VAL A 376 -20.53 -14.21 -27.61
C VAL A 376 -20.38 -12.82 -26.97
N ALA A 377 -21.06 -11.80 -27.50
CA ALA A 377 -21.07 -10.47 -26.89
C ALA A 377 -21.62 -10.51 -25.44
N ALA A 378 -22.71 -11.23 -25.20
CA ALA A 378 -23.29 -11.37 -23.87
C ALA A 378 -22.33 -12.05 -22.87
N ILE A 379 -21.55 -13.06 -23.30
CA ILE A 379 -20.52 -13.69 -22.46
C ILE A 379 -19.46 -12.65 -22.04
N ARG A 380 -19.01 -11.82 -22.99
CA ARG A 380 -18.00 -10.80 -22.72
C ARG A 380 -18.54 -9.70 -21.82
N ASP A 381 -19.67 -9.12 -22.18
CA ASP A 381 -20.21 -7.91 -21.55
C ASP A 381 -20.69 -8.20 -20.13
N ASN A 382 -21.24 -9.40 -19.89
CA ASN A 382 -21.64 -9.86 -18.56
C ASN A 382 -20.54 -10.65 -17.82
N ARG A 383 -19.33 -10.75 -18.40
CA ARG A 383 -18.14 -11.37 -17.79
C ARG A 383 -18.35 -12.81 -17.34
N LEU A 384 -18.97 -13.62 -18.20
CA LEU A 384 -19.45 -14.95 -17.86
C LEU A 384 -18.43 -16.07 -18.09
N LEU A 385 -17.22 -15.77 -18.57
CA LEU A 385 -16.28 -16.78 -19.08
C LEU A 385 -15.95 -17.91 -18.07
N LEU A 386 -16.00 -17.64 -16.77
CA LEU A 386 -15.70 -18.63 -15.71
C LEU A 386 -16.95 -19.32 -15.13
N GLN A 387 -18.14 -19.10 -15.70
CA GLN A 387 -19.36 -19.78 -15.27
C GLN A 387 -19.29 -21.29 -15.55
N ASP A 388 -20.08 -22.04 -14.79
CA ASP A 388 -20.32 -23.47 -14.97
C ASP A 388 -21.82 -23.70 -15.24
N PRO A 389 -22.19 -24.42 -16.32
CA PRO A 389 -21.32 -25.03 -17.34
C PRO A 389 -20.58 -24.00 -18.21
N ASP A 390 -19.58 -24.44 -18.99
CA ASP A 390 -18.78 -23.55 -19.85
C ASP A 390 -19.67 -22.82 -20.87
N PRO A 391 -19.75 -21.48 -20.83
CA PRO A 391 -20.61 -20.74 -21.75
C PRO A 391 -20.09 -20.75 -23.20
N THR A 392 -18.84 -21.16 -23.43
CA THR A 392 -18.22 -21.18 -24.77
C THR A 392 -18.47 -22.49 -25.52
N GLU A 393 -18.88 -23.57 -24.85
CA GLU A 393 -19.04 -24.89 -25.47
C GLU A 393 -20.11 -24.89 -26.57
N ALA A 394 -21.34 -24.48 -26.23
CA ALA A 394 -22.44 -24.48 -27.21
C ALA A 394 -22.19 -23.54 -28.42
N PRO A 395 -21.68 -22.30 -28.25
CA PRO A 395 -21.28 -21.46 -29.38
C PRO A 395 -20.18 -22.09 -30.26
N ILE A 396 -19.16 -22.71 -29.66
CA ILE A 396 -18.10 -23.40 -30.42
C ILE A 396 -18.70 -24.52 -31.25
N ASP A 397 -19.53 -25.38 -30.66
CA ASP A 397 -20.12 -26.53 -31.35
C ASP A 397 -21.00 -26.11 -32.53
N ARG A 398 -21.83 -25.08 -32.33
CA ARG A 398 -22.68 -24.50 -33.40
C ARG A 398 -21.86 -23.93 -34.55
N LEU A 399 -20.81 -23.16 -34.24
CA LEU A 399 -19.91 -22.61 -35.26
C LEU A 399 -19.19 -23.73 -36.02
N VAL A 400 -18.64 -24.72 -35.32
CA VAL A 400 -17.91 -25.83 -35.93
C VAL A 400 -18.80 -26.61 -36.89
N GLU A 401 -20.04 -26.92 -36.49
CA GLU A 401 -20.96 -27.66 -37.35
C GLU A 401 -21.45 -26.85 -38.54
N GLY A 402 -21.77 -25.56 -38.34
CA GLY A 402 -22.16 -24.65 -39.42
C GLY A 402 -21.04 -24.44 -40.44
N LEU A 403 -19.80 -24.23 -39.98
CA LEU A 403 -18.62 -24.09 -40.85
C LEU A 403 -18.29 -25.38 -41.58
N ARG A 404 -18.38 -26.55 -40.91
CA ARG A 404 -18.18 -27.86 -41.54
C ARG A 404 -19.17 -28.08 -42.68
N THR A 405 -20.44 -27.80 -42.42
CA THR A 405 -21.52 -27.96 -43.41
C THR A 405 -21.32 -27.04 -44.60
N SER A 406 -21.03 -25.75 -44.34
CA SER A 406 -20.83 -24.75 -45.39
C SER A 406 -19.59 -25.03 -46.24
N LEU A 407 -18.49 -25.45 -45.63
CA LEU A 407 -17.26 -25.80 -46.34
C LEU A 407 -17.44 -27.06 -47.21
N ARG A 408 -18.15 -28.08 -46.72
CA ARG A 408 -18.51 -29.25 -47.53
C ARG A 408 -19.37 -28.86 -48.72
N ALA A 409 -20.42 -28.06 -48.49
CA ALA A 409 -21.28 -27.59 -49.56
C ALA A 409 -20.52 -26.77 -50.62
N ALA A 410 -19.60 -25.90 -50.18
CA ALA A 410 -18.77 -25.10 -51.08
C ALA A 410 -17.77 -25.96 -51.88
N HIS A 411 -17.20 -27.00 -51.25
CA HIS A 411 -16.34 -27.98 -51.92
C HIS A 411 -17.12 -28.80 -52.96
N ASP A 412 -18.28 -29.34 -52.58
CA ASP A 412 -19.15 -30.13 -53.47
C ASP A 412 -19.65 -29.31 -54.66
N ALA A 413 -19.99 -28.03 -54.43
CA ALA A 413 -20.38 -27.10 -55.49
C ALA A 413 -19.24 -26.87 -56.50
N LEU A 414 -18.01 -26.64 -56.00
CA LEU A 414 -16.83 -26.46 -56.85
C LEU A 414 -16.50 -27.75 -57.63
N ALA A 415 -16.55 -28.91 -56.97
CA ALA A 415 -16.28 -30.21 -57.59
C ALA A 415 -17.34 -30.56 -58.66
N SER A 416 -18.61 -30.32 -58.37
CA SER A 416 -19.71 -30.55 -59.31
C SER A 416 -19.63 -29.62 -60.51
N ALA A 417 -19.33 -28.33 -60.29
CA ALA A 417 -19.12 -27.38 -61.37
C ALA A 417 -17.90 -27.76 -62.22
N GLN A 418 -16.77 -28.12 -61.60
CA GLN A 418 -15.56 -28.54 -62.32
C GLN A 418 -15.85 -29.75 -63.19
N LYS A 419 -16.56 -30.75 -62.64
CA LYS A 419 -16.93 -31.97 -63.38
C LYS A 419 -17.82 -31.65 -64.56
N ARG A 420 -18.83 -30.78 -64.37
CA ARG A 420 -19.73 -30.33 -65.44
C ARG A 420 -18.97 -29.64 -66.56
N GLU A 421 -18.08 -28.70 -66.23
CA GLU A 421 -17.31 -27.97 -67.23
C GLU A 421 -16.31 -28.88 -67.97
N VAL A 422 -15.64 -29.82 -67.29
CA VAL A 422 -14.75 -30.80 -67.93
C VAL A 422 -15.53 -31.75 -68.84
N GLN A 423 -16.71 -32.24 -68.41
CA GLN A 423 -17.58 -33.05 -69.27
C GLN A 423 -18.05 -32.31 -70.52
N ALA A 424 -18.31 -31.00 -70.40
CA ALA A 424 -18.65 -30.16 -71.55
C ALA A 424 -17.47 -30.03 -72.53
N LEU A 425 -16.23 -29.97 -72.03
CA LEU A 425 -15.02 -30.00 -72.84
C LEU A 425 -14.83 -31.36 -73.53
N GLU A 426 -14.98 -32.46 -72.80
CA GLU A 426 -14.88 -33.82 -73.34
C GLU A 426 -15.90 -34.10 -74.46
N ALA A 427 -17.04 -33.42 -74.44
CA ALA A 427 -18.07 -33.52 -75.48
C ALA A 427 -17.73 -32.74 -76.77
N THR A 428 -16.66 -31.93 -76.80
CA THR A 428 -16.31 -31.18 -78.01
C THR A 428 -15.46 -32.03 -78.97
N PRO A 429 -15.65 -31.88 -80.31
CA PRO A 429 -14.91 -32.67 -81.31
C PRO A 429 -13.39 -32.51 -81.24
N GLU A 430 -12.92 -31.33 -80.85
CA GLU A 430 -11.50 -30.98 -80.72
C GLU A 430 -10.87 -31.75 -79.56
N TRP A 431 -11.59 -31.91 -78.46
CA TRP A 431 -11.06 -32.58 -77.27
C TRP A 431 -10.72 -34.06 -77.52
N GLY A 432 -11.53 -34.75 -78.34
CA GLY A 432 -11.30 -36.14 -78.72
C GLY A 432 -10.06 -36.39 -79.60
N GLN A 433 -9.44 -35.34 -80.13
CA GLN A 433 -8.22 -35.43 -80.96
C GLN A 433 -6.93 -35.20 -80.16
N LEU A 434 -7.04 -34.79 -78.89
CA LEU A 434 -5.89 -34.54 -78.03
C LEU A 434 -5.30 -35.84 -77.47
N THR A 435 -3.97 -35.88 -77.34
CA THR A 435 -3.28 -36.97 -76.62
C THR A 435 -3.41 -36.80 -75.10
N ASP A 436 -3.13 -37.88 -74.35
CA ASP A 436 -3.18 -37.88 -72.89
C ASP A 436 -2.32 -36.80 -72.22
N LEU A 437 -1.15 -36.51 -72.80
CA LEU A 437 -0.28 -35.45 -72.29
C LEU A 437 -0.83 -34.05 -72.58
N GLN A 438 -1.53 -33.87 -73.71
CA GLN A 438 -2.03 -32.57 -74.14
C GLN A 438 -3.27 -32.14 -73.34
N TRP A 439 -4.28 -32.99 -73.21
CA TRP A 439 -5.49 -32.60 -72.47
C TRP A 439 -5.19 -32.41 -70.97
N ARG A 440 -4.34 -33.26 -70.37
CA ARG A 440 -3.91 -33.09 -68.97
C ARG A 440 -3.18 -31.76 -68.74
N LYS A 441 -2.29 -31.39 -69.67
CA LYS A 441 -1.58 -30.11 -69.61
C LYS A 441 -2.55 -28.93 -69.70
N ILE A 442 -3.52 -28.98 -70.62
CA ILE A 442 -4.52 -27.92 -70.78
C ILE A 442 -5.38 -27.77 -69.52
N LEU A 443 -5.82 -28.88 -68.89
CA LEU A 443 -6.57 -28.81 -67.64
C LEU A 443 -5.75 -28.21 -66.50
N ALA A 444 -4.48 -28.60 -66.35
CA ALA A 444 -3.57 -28.05 -65.34
C ALA A 444 -3.34 -26.54 -65.54
N GLU A 445 -3.03 -26.10 -66.75
CA GLU A 445 -2.79 -24.68 -67.07
C GLU A 445 -4.03 -23.79 -66.84
N ASN A 446 -5.23 -24.37 -66.97
CA ASN A 446 -6.50 -23.66 -66.76
C ASN A 446 -7.10 -23.89 -65.37
N ASN A 447 -6.39 -24.56 -64.45
CA ASN A 447 -6.87 -24.88 -63.11
C ASN A 447 -8.23 -25.62 -63.09
N LEU A 448 -8.38 -26.59 -63.99
CA LEU A 448 -9.54 -27.48 -64.13
C LEU A 448 -9.23 -28.91 -63.66
N GLU A 449 -8.14 -29.10 -62.93
CA GLU A 449 -7.81 -30.38 -62.28
C GLU A 449 -8.86 -30.75 -61.21
N PRO A 450 -8.96 -32.04 -60.85
CA PRO A 450 -9.87 -32.48 -59.79
C PRO A 450 -9.67 -31.68 -58.50
N VAL A 451 -10.78 -31.29 -57.87
CA VAL A 451 -10.74 -30.50 -56.63
C VAL A 451 -10.17 -31.36 -55.50
N PRO A 452 -9.08 -30.94 -54.82
CA PRO A 452 -8.49 -31.72 -53.73
C PRO A 452 -9.45 -31.79 -52.53
N GLU A 453 -9.40 -32.87 -51.77
CA GLU A 453 -10.21 -33.02 -50.56
C GLU A 453 -9.90 -31.94 -49.51
N VAL A 454 -10.93 -31.56 -48.75
CA VAL A 454 -10.81 -30.61 -47.63
C VAL A 454 -10.78 -31.36 -46.30
N ALA A 455 -9.82 -31.01 -45.44
CA ALA A 455 -9.72 -31.57 -44.11
C ALA A 455 -10.77 -30.94 -43.19
N VAL A 456 -11.84 -31.70 -42.88
CA VAL A 456 -12.96 -31.27 -42.01
C VAL A 456 -13.14 -32.16 -40.77
N GLY A 457 -12.10 -32.96 -40.46
CA GLY A 457 -12.14 -33.98 -39.40
C GLY A 457 -12.15 -33.42 -37.98
N ASP A 458 -11.57 -32.25 -37.77
CA ASP A 458 -11.64 -31.51 -36.49
C ASP A 458 -11.80 -30.01 -36.74
N ASP A 459 -12.15 -29.28 -35.69
CA ASP A 459 -12.36 -27.84 -35.72
C ASP A 459 -11.10 -27.01 -36.01
N GLN A 460 -9.90 -27.49 -35.64
CA GLN A 460 -8.64 -26.84 -35.99
C GLN A 460 -8.34 -26.95 -37.49
N ALA A 461 -8.68 -28.09 -38.10
CA ALA A 461 -8.58 -28.30 -39.53
C ALA A 461 -9.53 -27.38 -40.29
N ILE A 462 -10.79 -27.27 -39.82
CA ILE A 462 -11.78 -26.34 -40.38
C ILE A 462 -11.28 -24.89 -40.28
N LEU A 463 -10.80 -24.47 -39.10
CA LEU A 463 -10.23 -23.13 -38.90
C LEU A 463 -9.08 -22.84 -39.85
N ARG A 464 -8.07 -23.73 -39.91
CA ARG A 464 -6.90 -23.53 -40.78
C ARG A 464 -7.29 -23.45 -42.25
N GLU A 465 -8.26 -24.26 -42.67
CA GLU A 465 -8.73 -24.29 -44.05
C GLU A 465 -9.46 -22.99 -44.42
N LEU A 466 -10.33 -22.49 -43.55
CA LEU A 466 -11.09 -21.26 -43.77
C LEU A 466 -10.27 -19.98 -43.56
N GLU A 467 -9.29 -19.98 -42.66
CA GLU A 467 -8.32 -18.88 -42.53
C GLU A 467 -7.44 -18.78 -43.79
N LYS A 468 -7.12 -19.90 -44.44
CA LYS A 468 -6.37 -19.93 -45.71
C LYS A 468 -7.25 -19.64 -46.92
N ARG A 469 -8.48 -20.14 -46.93
CA ARG A 469 -9.43 -20.11 -48.04
C ARG A 469 -10.85 -19.84 -47.49
N PRO A 470 -11.20 -18.57 -47.27
CA PRO A 470 -12.54 -18.17 -46.82
C PRO A 470 -13.65 -18.70 -47.72
N LEU A 471 -14.87 -18.85 -47.20
CA LEU A 471 -16.03 -19.37 -47.96
C LEU A 471 -16.30 -18.56 -49.25
N ALA A 472 -16.19 -17.24 -49.20
CA ALA A 472 -16.27 -16.38 -50.40
C ALA A 472 -15.29 -16.79 -51.52
N THR A 473 -14.05 -17.18 -51.17
CA THR A 473 -13.05 -17.64 -52.14
C THR A 473 -13.49 -18.93 -52.84
N TRP A 474 -14.25 -19.80 -52.18
CA TRP A 474 -14.81 -21.00 -52.82
C TRP A 474 -15.91 -20.65 -53.81
N ALA A 475 -16.77 -19.68 -53.47
CA ALA A 475 -17.78 -19.17 -54.38
C ALA A 475 -17.15 -18.54 -55.63
N ASP A 476 -16.14 -17.68 -55.47
CA ASP A 476 -15.42 -17.03 -56.57
C ASP A 476 -14.75 -18.05 -57.50
N ARG A 477 -14.10 -19.08 -56.92
CA ARG A 477 -13.48 -20.16 -57.70
C ARG A 477 -14.51 -20.93 -58.50
N THR A 478 -15.68 -21.18 -57.92
CA THR A 478 -16.79 -21.87 -58.59
C THR A 478 -17.33 -21.02 -59.75
N ALA A 479 -17.53 -19.72 -59.52
CA ALA A 479 -17.98 -18.77 -60.53
C ALA A 479 -16.99 -18.57 -61.69
N ALA A 480 -15.68 -18.75 -61.44
CA ALA A 480 -14.64 -18.63 -62.46
C ALA A 480 -14.52 -19.85 -63.40
N LEU A 481 -15.08 -21.01 -63.03
CA LEU A 481 -14.92 -22.27 -63.79
C LEU A 481 -15.41 -22.20 -65.24
N PRO A 482 -16.59 -21.62 -65.56
CA PRO A 482 -17.03 -21.53 -66.96
C PRO A 482 -16.06 -20.72 -67.84
N GLY A 483 -15.47 -19.64 -67.30
CA GLY A 483 -14.47 -18.86 -68.01
C GLY A 483 -13.16 -19.63 -68.23
N ARG A 484 -12.73 -20.39 -67.22
CA ARG A 484 -11.56 -21.29 -67.33
C ARG A 484 -11.78 -22.41 -68.34
N ALA A 485 -12.99 -22.96 -68.39
CA ALA A 485 -13.38 -23.96 -69.37
C ALA A 485 -13.38 -23.39 -70.80
N ALA A 486 -13.92 -22.19 -71.00
CA ALA A 486 -13.84 -21.51 -72.29
C ALA A 486 -12.39 -21.26 -72.73
N ALA A 487 -11.50 -20.87 -71.82
CA ALA A 487 -10.07 -20.72 -72.10
C ALA A 487 -9.39 -22.05 -72.45
N ALA A 488 -9.73 -23.13 -71.73
CA ALA A 488 -9.26 -24.47 -72.00
C ALA A 488 -9.70 -24.99 -73.39
N HIS A 489 -10.96 -24.77 -73.76
CA HIS A 489 -11.47 -25.06 -75.10
C HIS A 489 -10.69 -24.30 -76.18
N GLN A 490 -10.47 -23.01 -75.99
CA GLN A 490 -9.67 -22.21 -76.94
C GLN A 490 -8.21 -22.69 -77.04
N ALA A 491 -7.62 -23.15 -75.95
CA ALA A 491 -6.27 -23.73 -75.95
C ALA A 491 -6.23 -25.05 -76.74
N ALA A 492 -7.23 -25.92 -76.58
CA ALA A 492 -7.38 -27.14 -77.36
C ALA A 492 -7.50 -26.86 -78.86
N VAL A 493 -8.39 -25.93 -79.25
CA VAL A 493 -8.57 -25.50 -80.63
C VAL A 493 -7.27 -24.94 -81.22
N LYS A 494 -6.58 -24.05 -80.50
CA LYS A 494 -5.31 -23.45 -80.96
C LYS A 494 -4.21 -24.49 -81.16
N LEU A 495 -4.20 -25.56 -80.36
CA LEU A 495 -3.20 -26.62 -80.46
C LEU A 495 -3.40 -27.50 -81.69
N LEU A 496 -4.67 -27.77 -82.05
CA LEU A 496 -5.03 -28.62 -83.17
C LEU A 496 -5.07 -27.86 -84.50
N GLU A 497 -5.52 -26.61 -84.49
CA GLU A 497 -5.66 -25.76 -85.66
C GLU A 497 -4.93 -24.41 -85.47
N PRO A 498 -3.58 -24.39 -85.45
CA PRO A 498 -2.81 -23.19 -85.15
C PRO A 498 -2.97 -22.05 -86.18
N GLU A 499 -3.41 -22.35 -87.41
CA GLU A 499 -3.64 -21.36 -88.48
C GLU A 499 -5.09 -20.87 -88.59
N ALA A 500 -6.00 -21.37 -87.76
CA ALA A 500 -7.42 -21.01 -87.82
C ALA A 500 -7.67 -19.48 -87.67
N GLY A 501 -8.63 -18.96 -88.44
CA GLY A 501 -9.10 -17.58 -88.33
C GLY A 501 -10.10 -17.44 -87.19
N LYS A 502 -9.95 -16.41 -86.36
CA LYS A 502 -10.89 -16.13 -85.25
C LYS A 502 -11.97 -15.15 -85.69
N VAL A 503 -13.23 -15.48 -85.42
CA VAL A 503 -14.37 -14.57 -85.56
C VAL A 503 -15.04 -14.38 -84.21
N GLN A 504 -15.18 -13.12 -83.79
CA GLN A 504 -15.96 -12.75 -82.60
C GLN A 504 -17.25 -12.07 -83.05
N PRO A 505 -18.42 -12.68 -82.83
CA PRO A 505 -19.70 -12.03 -83.08
C PRO A 505 -19.79 -10.72 -82.27
N LYS A 506 -20.12 -9.61 -82.93
CA LYS A 506 -20.19 -8.29 -82.28
C LYS A 506 -21.41 -8.21 -81.35
N PRO A 507 -21.28 -7.72 -80.10
CA PRO A 507 -22.44 -7.52 -79.24
C PRO A 507 -23.48 -6.61 -79.91
N ALA A 508 -24.73 -7.04 -79.98
CA ALA A 508 -25.82 -6.29 -80.59
C ALA A 508 -27.12 -6.47 -79.79
N THR A 509 -27.90 -5.39 -79.65
CA THR A 509 -29.28 -5.44 -79.15
C THR A 509 -30.21 -5.40 -80.35
N LEU A 510 -30.85 -6.53 -80.65
CA LEU A 510 -31.68 -6.72 -81.83
C LEU A 510 -33.16 -6.70 -81.40
N LYS A 511 -33.96 -5.85 -82.02
CA LYS A 511 -35.34 -5.53 -81.61
C LYS A 511 -36.42 -6.09 -82.53
N ASP A 512 -36.04 -6.48 -83.75
CA ASP A 512 -36.94 -7.08 -84.73
C ASP A 512 -36.21 -8.10 -85.64
N GLU A 513 -36.99 -8.83 -86.45
CA GLU A 513 -36.47 -9.86 -87.36
C GLU A 513 -35.51 -9.31 -88.44
N ALA A 514 -35.73 -8.06 -88.88
CA ALA A 514 -34.89 -7.43 -89.90
C ALA A 514 -33.49 -7.12 -89.34
N GLU A 515 -33.40 -6.65 -88.10
CA GLU A 515 -32.14 -6.44 -87.38
C GLU A 515 -31.39 -7.77 -87.17
N VAL A 516 -32.09 -8.86 -86.83
CA VAL A 516 -31.50 -10.21 -86.69
C VAL A 516 -30.90 -10.70 -88.01
N ASN A 517 -31.66 -10.65 -89.10
CA ASN A 517 -31.19 -11.12 -90.40
C ASN A 517 -30.00 -10.30 -90.91
N THR A 518 -30.00 -8.99 -90.68
CA THR A 518 -28.88 -8.10 -91.03
C THR A 518 -27.61 -8.49 -90.26
N TYR A 519 -27.74 -8.72 -88.95
CA TYR A 519 -26.63 -9.14 -88.10
C TYR A 519 -26.05 -10.51 -88.52
N LEU A 520 -26.91 -11.50 -88.76
CA LEU A 520 -26.48 -12.84 -89.19
C LEU A 520 -25.86 -12.84 -90.58
N THR A 521 -26.36 -12.01 -91.51
CA THR A 521 -25.79 -11.88 -92.86
C THR A 521 -24.37 -11.32 -92.81
N ALA A 522 -24.15 -10.29 -91.99
CA ALA A 522 -22.81 -9.71 -91.80
C ALA A 522 -21.85 -10.72 -91.17
N LEU A 523 -22.28 -11.40 -90.09
CA LEU A 523 -21.47 -12.42 -89.43
C LEU A 523 -21.13 -13.59 -90.36
N ARG A 524 -22.09 -14.04 -91.17
CA ARG A 524 -21.87 -15.09 -92.17
C ARG A 524 -20.85 -14.69 -93.22
N ALA A 525 -20.90 -13.45 -93.70
CA ALA A 525 -19.93 -12.95 -94.68
C ALA A 525 -18.50 -12.96 -94.10
N GLU A 526 -18.33 -12.55 -92.84
CA GLU A 526 -17.04 -12.57 -92.14
C GLU A 526 -16.49 -14.00 -91.98
N ILE A 527 -17.33 -14.95 -91.57
CA ILE A 527 -16.97 -16.38 -91.47
C ILE A 527 -16.56 -16.93 -92.84
N MET A 528 -17.37 -16.69 -93.88
CA MET A 528 -17.12 -17.26 -95.21
C MET A 528 -15.83 -16.71 -95.86
N ALA A 529 -15.47 -15.45 -95.60
CA ALA A 529 -14.21 -14.88 -96.10
C ALA A 529 -12.98 -15.63 -95.57
N LEU A 530 -12.99 -16.02 -94.29
CA LEU A 530 -11.91 -16.80 -93.69
C LEU A 530 -11.86 -18.24 -94.22
N ILE A 531 -13.02 -18.90 -94.36
CA ILE A 531 -13.11 -20.25 -94.95
C ILE A 531 -12.57 -20.25 -96.39
N GLN A 532 -12.94 -19.24 -97.19
CA GLN A 532 -12.48 -19.09 -98.58
C GLN A 532 -10.97 -18.83 -98.68
N SER A 533 -10.35 -18.28 -97.63
CA SER A 533 -8.88 -18.11 -97.54
C SER A 533 -8.14 -19.40 -97.16
N GLY A 534 -8.84 -20.54 -97.08
CA GLY A 534 -8.26 -21.84 -96.73
C GLY A 534 -8.04 -22.03 -95.23
N ARG A 535 -8.58 -21.15 -94.39
CA ARG A 535 -8.39 -21.17 -92.94
C ARG A 535 -9.66 -21.70 -92.27
N PRO A 536 -9.56 -22.75 -91.42
CA PRO A 536 -10.65 -23.12 -90.52
C PRO A 536 -11.08 -21.90 -89.68
N VAL A 537 -12.36 -21.81 -89.32
CA VAL A 537 -12.89 -20.67 -88.56
C VAL A 537 -13.34 -21.10 -87.19
N VAL A 538 -12.83 -20.41 -86.18
CA VAL A 538 -13.20 -20.60 -84.78
C VAL A 538 -14.04 -19.41 -84.37
N ILE A 539 -15.30 -19.68 -84.01
CA ILE A 539 -16.20 -18.67 -83.45
C ILE A 539 -15.97 -18.65 -81.93
N THR A 540 -15.43 -17.54 -81.43
CA THR A 540 -15.21 -17.36 -79.98
C THR A 540 -16.25 -16.42 -79.41
N ARG A 541 -16.77 -16.72 -78.21
CA ARG A 541 -17.57 -15.79 -77.42
C ARG A 541 -16.74 -14.61 -76.91
#